data_AF-A0A3C0TLI6-F1
#
_entry.id   AF-A0A3C0TLI6-F1
#
_cell.length_a   1.000
_cell.length_b   1.000
_cell.length_c   1.000
_cell.angle_alpha   90.00
_cell.angle_beta   90.00
_cell.angle_gamma   90.00
#
_symmetry.space_group_name_H-M   'P 1'
#
loop_
_entity.id
_entity.type
_entity.pdbx_description
1 polymer ?
#
loop_
_entity_poly.entity_id
_entity_poly.type
_entity_poly.pdbx_seq_one_letter_code
_entity_poly.pdbx_strand_id
1 'polypeptide(L)'
;MSAAFLIALSGVDHPLYEKAIRYLNRPWKEAHLRESACFFRDGLALIPEEIENKAADDHEFGDAVERLHEWCMGPAPESGGKQNAEEIWSVFFPEGVSGDAEQDEVIALLREKRTITITRPNSAPITDPAREILFTSNILLTIPHQASTIDDLPLSPDLRVKLKAVAQEEQQYWYDHPIPIGVALDKNEVIYGPRGLNDAIAFEKERGTIPEQSTITFVLSVSVTHRGLQHIAKEYLEEELKKAGGFEHLNVYIFTETSTTRLIEEILAPAAARFLGTEDSTGLHDVFGVDGEYGRHYTFLKAIAAFWQVFIDPGIRGTFKIDLDQVFPQTELVEQAGASAFEHFKTPLWGAAGIDHWGTAVDLGMIAGALVNESDIADSLFRPDVRFPANPPRGDEYIFFSALPQGVSTEAEMMTRYRDGSLDGSHQCIQRVHVTGGTNGILVNSLRKYRP
;
A
#
# COMPACT_ATOMS: atom_id res chain seq x y z
N MET A 1 22.77 7.86 -18.79
CA MET A 1 22.23 9.22 -18.58
C MET A 1 22.39 9.65 -17.13
N SER A 2 22.02 8.82 -16.15
CA SER A 2 22.14 9.12 -14.72
C SER A 2 23.53 9.64 -14.29
N ALA A 3 24.62 9.04 -14.77
CA ALA A 3 25.97 9.54 -14.46
C ALA A 3 26.23 10.96 -14.98
N ALA A 4 25.73 11.30 -16.17
CA ALA A 4 25.84 12.66 -16.70
C ALA A 4 24.97 13.63 -15.89
N PHE A 5 23.77 13.22 -15.49
CA PHE A 5 22.92 14.02 -14.61
C PHE A 5 23.59 14.33 -13.27
N LEU A 6 24.11 13.33 -12.56
CA LEU A 6 24.79 13.53 -11.27
C LEU A 6 26.03 14.42 -11.38
N ILE A 7 26.82 14.24 -12.44
CA ILE A 7 27.98 15.11 -12.73
C ILE A 7 27.53 16.55 -12.99
N ALA A 8 26.46 16.75 -13.75
CA ALA A 8 25.92 18.08 -14.02
C ALA A 8 25.36 18.71 -12.73
N LEU A 9 24.66 17.94 -11.89
CA LEU A 9 24.12 18.40 -10.62
C LEU A 9 25.21 18.79 -9.61
N SER A 10 26.41 18.20 -9.72
CA SER A 10 27.58 18.55 -8.90
C SER A 10 28.15 19.95 -9.21
N GLY A 11 27.64 20.63 -10.24
CA GLY A 11 27.99 22.01 -10.56
C GLY A 11 29.15 22.17 -11.56
N VAL A 12 29.33 23.42 -12.01
CA VAL A 12 30.26 23.81 -13.09
C VAL A 12 31.74 23.51 -12.79
N ASP A 13 32.09 23.41 -11.51
CA ASP A 13 33.46 23.15 -11.06
C ASP A 13 33.87 21.68 -11.19
N HIS A 14 32.91 20.77 -11.42
CA HIS A 14 33.23 19.36 -11.63
C HIS A 14 33.99 19.16 -12.97
N PRO A 15 35.14 18.44 -13.00
CA PRO A 15 35.99 18.33 -14.21
C PRO A 15 35.29 17.76 -15.46
N LEU A 16 34.19 17.06 -15.28
CA LEU A 16 33.39 16.43 -16.34
C LEU A 16 32.08 17.18 -16.65
N TYR A 17 31.79 18.32 -16.02
CA TYR A 17 30.53 19.06 -16.16
C TYR A 17 30.17 19.33 -17.63
N GLU A 18 31.08 19.95 -18.38
CA GLU A 18 30.88 20.28 -19.80
C GLU A 18 30.66 19.05 -20.70
N LYS A 19 31.23 17.90 -20.32
CA LYS A 19 31.01 16.64 -21.04
C LYS A 19 29.63 16.08 -20.73
N ALA A 20 29.20 16.17 -19.47
CA ALA A 20 27.90 15.73 -19.01
C ALA A 20 26.75 16.54 -19.62
N ILE A 21 26.83 17.88 -19.56
CA ILE A 21 25.83 18.76 -20.17
C ILE A 21 25.70 18.52 -21.68
N ARG A 22 26.82 18.39 -22.40
CA ARG A 22 26.79 18.06 -23.84
C ARG A 22 26.16 16.70 -24.12
N TYR A 23 26.38 15.72 -23.25
CA TYR A 23 25.78 14.39 -23.40
C TYR A 23 24.27 14.42 -23.20
N LEU A 24 23.78 15.16 -22.19
CA LEU A 24 22.35 15.34 -21.93
C LEU A 24 21.66 16.15 -23.05
N ASN A 25 22.33 17.16 -23.60
CA ASN A 25 21.80 18.00 -24.68
C ASN A 25 21.98 17.42 -26.09
N ARG A 26 22.51 16.20 -26.20
CA ARG A 26 22.68 15.55 -27.50
C ARG A 26 21.32 15.32 -28.18
N PRO A 27 21.19 15.54 -29.51
CA PRO A 27 19.98 15.18 -30.24
C PRO A 27 19.91 13.64 -30.40
N TRP A 28 19.27 12.97 -29.43
CA TRP A 28 19.01 11.53 -29.47
C TRP A 28 17.99 11.20 -30.56
N LYS A 29 18.27 10.14 -31.34
CA LYS A 29 17.38 9.69 -32.41
C LYS A 29 16.28 8.77 -31.88
N GLU A 30 16.62 7.98 -30.87
CA GLU A 30 15.72 7.06 -30.19
C GLU A 30 14.79 7.83 -29.25
N ALA A 31 13.48 7.60 -29.35
CA ALA A 31 12.46 8.33 -28.58
C ALA A 31 12.65 8.20 -27.07
N HIS A 32 12.87 6.98 -26.56
CA HIS A 32 13.09 6.72 -25.13
C HIS A 32 14.33 7.43 -24.56
N LEU A 33 15.41 7.55 -25.35
CA LEU A 33 16.60 8.29 -24.93
C LEU A 33 16.35 9.79 -24.93
N ARG A 34 15.61 10.31 -25.91
CA ARG A 34 15.21 11.72 -25.94
C ARG A 34 14.34 12.08 -24.73
N GLU A 35 13.35 11.26 -24.40
CA GLU A 35 12.48 11.45 -23.23
C GLU A 35 13.29 11.40 -21.93
N SER A 36 14.15 10.40 -21.77
CA SER A 36 15.04 10.30 -20.61
C SER A 36 15.96 11.53 -20.47
N ALA A 37 16.52 12.01 -21.58
CA ALA A 37 17.37 13.19 -21.58
C ALA A 37 16.61 14.48 -21.23
N CYS A 38 15.36 14.62 -21.70
CA CYS A 38 14.48 15.71 -21.28
C CYS A 38 14.20 15.64 -19.79
N PHE A 39 13.77 14.48 -19.27
CA PHE A 39 13.51 14.27 -17.85
C PHE A 39 14.70 14.70 -16.96
N PHE A 40 15.92 14.25 -17.27
CA PHE A 40 17.10 14.64 -16.50
C PHE A 40 17.45 16.12 -16.63
N ARG A 41 17.25 16.73 -17.81
CA ARG A 41 17.51 18.17 -18.00
C ARG A 41 16.50 19.01 -17.23
N ASP A 42 15.24 18.61 -17.23
CA ASP A 42 14.19 19.29 -16.49
C ASP A 42 14.50 19.21 -14.98
N GLY A 43 14.96 18.05 -14.49
CA GLY A 43 15.45 17.89 -13.11
C GLY A 43 16.62 18.83 -12.74
N LEU A 44 17.55 19.11 -13.67
CA LEU A 44 18.65 20.05 -13.41
C LEU A 44 18.18 21.50 -13.22
N ALA A 45 17.01 21.86 -13.75
CA ALA A 45 16.41 23.16 -13.54
C ALA A 45 15.50 23.18 -12.29
N LEU A 46 14.70 22.13 -12.12
CA LEU A 46 13.70 22.06 -11.06
C LEU A 46 14.31 21.90 -9.66
N ILE A 47 15.38 21.12 -9.49
CA ILE A 47 15.96 20.87 -8.16
C ILE A 47 16.49 22.17 -7.51
N PRO A 48 17.33 22.98 -8.19
CA PRO A 48 17.76 24.26 -7.62
C PRO A 48 16.59 25.21 -7.37
N GLU A 49 15.64 25.30 -8.30
CA GLU A 49 14.45 26.14 -8.16
C GLU A 49 13.62 25.75 -6.92
N GLU A 50 13.42 24.46 -6.66
CA GLU A 50 12.69 23.98 -5.48
C GLU A 50 13.39 24.34 -4.18
N ILE A 51 14.72 24.16 -4.11
CA ILE A 51 15.53 24.52 -2.94
C ILE A 51 15.51 26.04 -2.72
N GLU A 52 15.70 26.84 -3.77
CA GLU A 52 15.69 28.31 -3.71
C GLU A 52 14.32 28.84 -3.26
N ASN A 53 13.24 28.31 -3.83
CA ASN A 53 11.88 28.69 -3.45
C ASN A 53 11.60 28.34 -1.98
N LYS A 54 11.96 27.12 -1.55
CA LYS A 54 11.77 26.70 -0.17
C LYS A 54 12.60 27.54 0.81
N ALA A 55 13.84 27.86 0.48
CA ALA A 55 14.71 28.73 1.29
C ALA A 55 14.20 30.18 1.37
N ALA A 56 13.56 30.68 0.32
CA ALA A 56 12.94 32.00 0.33
C ALA A 56 11.68 32.05 1.23
N ASP A 57 10.91 30.95 1.28
CA ASP A 57 9.69 30.84 2.07
C ASP A 57 9.95 30.44 3.53
N ASP A 58 11.08 29.79 3.81
CA ASP A 58 11.45 29.24 5.11
C ASP A 58 12.90 29.60 5.46
N HIS A 59 13.05 30.66 6.24
CA HIS A 59 14.36 31.15 6.68
C HIS A 59 15.18 30.11 7.45
N GLU A 60 14.54 29.22 8.23
CA GLU A 60 15.24 28.19 8.99
C GLU A 60 15.86 27.15 8.04
N PHE A 61 15.09 26.75 7.02
CA PHE A 61 15.60 25.89 5.95
C PHE A 61 16.71 26.58 5.15
N GLY A 62 16.54 27.85 4.79
CA GLY A 62 17.56 28.62 4.08
C GLY A 62 18.89 28.68 4.85
N ASP A 63 18.84 29.02 6.13
CA ASP A 63 20.02 29.04 7.00
C ASP A 63 20.65 27.64 7.13
N ALA A 64 19.84 26.57 7.13
CA ALA A 64 20.33 25.19 7.18
C ALA A 64 21.06 24.78 5.90
N VAL A 65 20.55 25.16 4.73
CA VAL A 65 21.21 24.94 3.43
C VAL A 65 22.53 25.70 3.35
N GLU A 66 22.58 26.96 3.81
CA GLU A 66 23.81 27.76 3.83
C GLU A 66 24.87 27.12 4.75
N ARG A 67 24.49 26.69 5.96
CA ARG A 67 25.40 25.96 6.86
C ARG A 67 25.93 24.67 6.24
N LEU A 68 25.07 23.89 5.58
CA LEU A 68 25.48 22.66 4.91
C LEU A 68 26.44 22.97 3.75
N HIS A 69 26.21 24.05 3.00
CA HIS A 69 27.13 24.51 1.96
C HIS A 69 28.51 24.88 2.52
N GLU A 70 28.57 25.68 3.58
CA GLU A 70 29.82 26.03 4.25
C GLU A 70 30.57 24.79 4.75
N TRP A 71 29.84 23.83 5.32
CA TRP A 71 30.39 22.56 5.77
C TRP A 71 30.98 21.74 4.60
N CYS A 72 30.26 21.64 3.47
CA CYS A 72 30.73 20.93 2.27
C CYS A 72 31.99 21.54 1.65
N MET A 73 32.14 22.86 1.77
CA MET A 73 33.30 23.61 1.28
C MET A 73 34.50 23.59 2.24
N GLY A 74 34.30 23.11 3.47
CA GLY A 74 35.35 22.95 4.47
C GLY A 74 36.35 21.83 4.14
N PRO A 75 37.41 21.67 4.97
CA PRO A 75 38.31 20.53 4.84
C PRO A 75 37.51 19.23 4.98
N ALA A 76 37.87 18.22 4.18
CA ALA A 76 37.19 16.92 4.16
C ALA A 76 37.02 16.41 5.61
N PRO A 77 35.80 16.06 6.04
CA PRO A 77 35.55 15.67 7.41
C PRO A 77 36.40 14.44 7.78
N GLU A 78 37.08 14.49 8.94
CA GLU A 78 37.74 13.31 9.52
C GLU A 78 36.72 12.31 10.11
N SER A 79 35.47 12.73 10.21
CA SER A 79 34.33 11.98 10.76
C SER A 79 33.90 10.80 9.87
N GLY A 80 33.44 9.73 10.51
CA GLY A 80 32.93 8.53 9.83
C GLY A 80 31.64 8.80 9.04
N GLY A 81 31.29 7.88 8.15
CA GLY A 81 30.17 8.05 7.20
C GLY A 81 28.80 8.38 7.81
N LYS A 82 28.52 7.99 9.07
CA LYS A 82 27.25 8.30 9.75
C LYS A 82 27.12 9.79 10.09
N GLN A 83 28.15 10.40 10.67
CA GLN A 83 28.14 11.82 11.03
C GLN A 83 28.00 12.70 9.79
N ASN A 84 28.67 12.33 8.69
CA ASN A 84 28.55 13.05 7.42
C ASN A 84 27.13 12.93 6.83
N ALA A 85 26.46 11.79 7.04
CA ALA A 85 25.07 11.63 6.63
C ALA A 85 24.12 12.46 7.51
N GLU A 86 24.34 12.51 8.83
CA GLU A 86 23.51 13.31 9.74
C GLU A 86 23.57 14.81 9.44
N GLU A 87 24.72 15.35 9.03
CA GLU A 87 24.82 16.74 8.57
C GLU A 87 23.93 17.01 7.34
N ILE A 88 23.94 16.10 6.36
CA ILE A 88 23.11 16.22 5.15
C ILE A 88 21.63 16.01 5.50
N TRP A 89 21.32 15.00 6.31
CA TRP A 89 19.96 14.70 6.78
C TRP A 89 19.39 15.84 7.60
N SER A 90 20.18 16.60 8.36
CA SER A 90 19.69 17.77 9.11
C SER A 90 18.94 18.79 8.23
N VAL A 91 19.22 18.79 6.92
CA VAL A 91 18.53 19.62 5.93
C VAL A 91 17.46 18.83 5.18
N PHE A 92 17.81 17.67 4.61
CA PHE A 92 16.94 16.97 3.65
C PHE A 92 16.12 15.82 4.24
N PHE A 93 16.47 15.35 5.43
CA PHE A 93 15.77 14.29 6.16
C PHE A 93 15.93 14.45 7.69
N PRO A 94 15.41 15.53 8.28
CA PRO A 94 15.70 15.88 9.68
C PRO A 94 15.27 14.78 10.66
N GLU A 95 14.23 14.01 10.33
CA GLU A 95 13.75 12.88 11.12
C GLU A 95 14.74 11.70 11.17
N GLY A 96 15.71 11.66 10.24
CA GLY A 96 16.80 10.69 10.26
C GLY A 96 17.90 11.00 11.27
N VAL A 97 17.94 12.25 11.76
CA VAL A 97 18.92 12.68 12.75
C VAL A 97 18.49 12.17 14.13
N SER A 98 19.09 11.06 14.54
CA SER A 98 18.84 10.43 15.84
C SER A 98 19.88 10.81 16.91
N GLY A 99 21.00 11.41 16.49
CA GLY A 99 22.12 11.71 17.38
C GLY A 99 22.67 10.44 18.05
N ASP A 100 22.86 10.52 19.37
CA ASP A 100 23.31 9.41 20.23
C ASP A 100 22.14 8.58 20.80
N ALA A 101 20.89 8.84 20.39
CA ALA A 101 19.74 8.11 20.92
C ALA A 101 19.80 6.62 20.54
N GLU A 102 19.62 5.76 21.53
CA GLU A 102 19.55 4.32 21.32
C GLU A 102 18.23 3.94 20.61
N GLN A 103 18.26 2.85 19.85
CA GLN A 103 17.10 2.38 19.06
C GLN A 103 15.82 2.24 19.90
N ASP A 104 15.94 1.70 21.11
CA ASP A 104 14.81 1.53 22.05
C ASP A 104 14.21 2.86 22.50
N GLU A 105 15.03 3.92 22.63
CA GLU A 105 14.57 5.26 23.01
C GLU A 105 13.76 5.89 21.88
N VAL A 106 14.25 5.80 20.64
CA VAL A 106 13.53 6.28 19.44
C VAL A 106 12.17 5.59 19.31
N ILE A 107 12.14 4.27 19.52
CA ILE A 107 10.91 3.47 19.52
C ILE A 107 9.95 3.92 20.62
N ALA A 108 10.44 4.13 21.84
CA ALA A 108 9.62 4.55 22.97
C ALA A 108 9.02 5.95 22.76
N LEU A 109 9.82 6.91 22.30
CA LEU A 109 9.38 8.26 21.98
C LEU A 109 8.31 8.25 20.87
N LEU A 110 8.51 7.44 19.84
CA LEU A 110 7.50 7.32 18.78
C LEU A 110 6.20 6.71 19.31
N ARG A 111 6.27 5.64 20.13
CA ARG A 111 5.06 5.04 20.76
C ARG A 111 4.32 6.03 21.64
N GLU A 112 5.03 6.85 22.42
CA GLU A 112 4.43 7.91 23.22
C GLU A 112 3.67 8.91 22.34
N LYS A 113 4.32 9.40 21.27
CA LYS A 113 3.71 10.30 20.28
C LYS A 113 2.53 9.67 19.53
N ARG A 114 2.51 8.34 19.41
CA ARG A 114 1.43 7.56 18.77
C ARG A 114 0.35 7.11 19.75
N THR A 115 0.50 7.35 21.05
CA THR A 115 -0.48 6.88 22.02
C THR A 115 -1.80 7.64 21.89
N ILE A 116 -2.90 6.87 21.84
CA ILE A 116 -4.27 7.35 21.91
C ILE A 116 -4.86 6.91 23.24
N THR A 117 -5.42 7.86 23.99
CA THR A 117 -6.22 7.55 25.17
C THR A 117 -7.68 7.40 24.77
N ILE A 118 -8.27 6.24 25.00
CA ILE A 118 -9.65 5.92 24.64
C ILE A 118 -10.60 6.65 25.57
N THR A 119 -11.46 7.48 24.99
CA THR A 119 -12.50 8.21 25.74
C THR A 119 -13.84 7.50 25.68
N ARG A 120 -14.09 6.77 24.60
CA ARG A 120 -15.32 5.99 24.41
C ARG A 120 -15.07 4.79 23.50
N PRO A 121 -15.26 3.55 23.97
CA PRO A 121 -15.22 2.38 23.11
C PRO A 121 -16.37 2.40 22.10
N ASN A 122 -16.24 1.67 21.00
CA ASN A 122 -17.35 1.45 20.08
C ASN A 122 -18.49 0.73 20.82
N SER A 123 -19.66 1.36 20.90
CA SER A 123 -20.84 0.81 21.57
C SER A 123 -21.50 -0.34 20.81
N ALA A 124 -21.15 -0.52 19.54
CA ALA A 124 -21.58 -1.62 18.71
C ALA A 124 -20.35 -2.13 17.93
N PRO A 125 -19.46 -2.93 18.53
CA PRO A 125 -18.37 -3.55 17.78
C PRO A 125 -18.90 -4.51 16.71
N ILE A 126 -18.03 -4.97 15.81
CA ILE A 126 -18.32 -6.14 14.97
C ILE A 126 -18.51 -7.35 15.89
N THR A 127 -19.50 -8.17 15.59
CA THR A 127 -19.86 -9.36 16.38
C THR A 127 -19.80 -10.63 15.55
N ASP A 128 -20.10 -10.54 14.26
CA ASP A 128 -20.04 -11.61 13.26
C ASP A 128 -19.21 -11.11 12.06
N PRO A 129 -17.87 -11.27 12.09
CA PRO A 129 -17.00 -10.79 11.02
C PRO A 129 -17.31 -11.42 9.66
N ALA A 130 -17.82 -12.65 9.61
CA ALA A 130 -18.16 -13.32 8.35
C ALA A 130 -19.36 -12.65 7.64
N ARG A 131 -20.28 -12.06 8.41
CA ARG A 131 -21.47 -11.37 7.88
C ARG A 131 -21.31 -9.85 7.80
N GLU A 132 -20.59 -9.25 8.75
CA GLU A 132 -20.54 -7.79 8.89
C GLU A 132 -19.33 -7.16 8.16
N ILE A 133 -18.39 -7.95 7.65
CA ILE A 133 -17.21 -7.44 6.93
C ILE A 133 -17.23 -7.91 5.48
N LEU A 134 -17.08 -6.96 4.56
CA LEU A 134 -16.78 -7.25 3.15
C LEU A 134 -15.27 -7.42 2.99
N PHE A 135 -14.81 -8.63 2.70
CA PHE A 135 -13.39 -8.84 2.41
C PHE A 135 -13.10 -8.45 0.97
N THR A 136 -11.98 -7.76 0.76
CA THR A 136 -11.62 -7.20 -0.55
C THR A 136 -10.16 -7.47 -0.89
N SER A 137 -9.84 -7.50 -2.17
CA SER A 137 -8.46 -7.48 -2.65
C SER A 137 -8.39 -6.96 -4.10
N ASN A 138 -7.18 -6.63 -4.54
CA ASN A 138 -6.91 -6.21 -5.92
C ASN A 138 -6.02 -7.21 -6.63
N ILE A 139 -6.32 -7.44 -7.90
CA ILE A 139 -5.51 -8.18 -8.84
C ILE A 139 -4.97 -7.18 -9.84
N LEU A 140 -3.67 -7.23 -10.08
CA LEU A 140 -2.99 -6.44 -11.09
C LEU A 140 -2.53 -7.42 -12.16
N LEU A 141 -3.10 -7.40 -13.37
CA LEU A 141 -2.74 -8.34 -14.43
C LEU A 141 -1.88 -7.71 -15.51
N THR A 142 -0.91 -8.47 -15.99
CA THR A 142 -0.08 -8.09 -17.14
C THR A 142 0.09 -9.22 -18.14
N ILE A 143 0.68 -8.90 -19.30
CA ILE A 143 1.00 -9.89 -20.33
C ILE A 143 2.02 -10.91 -19.81
N PRO A 144 2.10 -12.11 -20.40
CA PRO A 144 3.05 -13.14 -19.98
C PRO A 144 4.50 -12.65 -19.99
N HIS A 145 5.35 -13.27 -19.16
CA HIS A 145 6.79 -13.01 -19.20
C HIS A 145 7.37 -13.19 -20.60
N GLN A 146 8.31 -12.33 -20.99
CA GLN A 146 8.96 -12.38 -22.31
C GLN A 146 9.64 -13.73 -22.62
N ALA A 147 10.03 -14.49 -21.59
CA ALA A 147 10.63 -15.81 -21.73
C ALA A 147 9.61 -16.93 -22.04
N SER A 148 8.31 -16.65 -21.92
CA SER A 148 7.23 -17.61 -22.12
C SER A 148 6.63 -17.48 -23.51
N THR A 149 6.50 -18.59 -24.23
CA THR A 149 5.74 -18.63 -25.48
C THR A 149 4.26 -18.72 -25.16
N ILE A 150 3.44 -17.80 -25.67
CA ILE A 150 1.98 -17.80 -25.44
C ILE A 150 1.32 -19.13 -25.84
N ASP A 151 1.86 -19.79 -26.87
CA ASP A 151 1.37 -21.10 -27.32
C ASP A 151 1.60 -22.24 -26.33
N ASP A 152 2.55 -22.10 -25.40
CA ASP A 152 2.86 -23.12 -24.39
C ASP A 152 2.10 -22.90 -23.08
N LEU A 153 1.40 -21.77 -22.94
CA LEU A 153 0.67 -21.45 -21.72
C LEU A 153 -0.55 -22.38 -21.55
N PRO A 154 -0.87 -22.78 -20.30
CA PRO A 154 -2.00 -23.67 -20.00
C PRO A 154 -3.36 -22.92 -20.06
N LEU A 155 -3.57 -22.15 -21.12
CA LEU A 155 -4.78 -21.36 -21.39
C LEU A 155 -5.65 -22.05 -22.45
N SER A 156 -6.95 -21.76 -22.47
CA SER A 156 -7.82 -22.17 -23.57
C SER A 156 -7.35 -21.60 -24.93
N PRO A 157 -7.60 -22.29 -26.06
CA PRO A 157 -7.16 -21.82 -27.38
C PRO A 157 -7.66 -20.42 -27.74
N ASP A 158 -8.88 -20.09 -27.33
CA ASP A 158 -9.50 -18.77 -27.57
C ASP A 158 -8.78 -17.66 -26.79
N LEU A 159 -8.49 -17.88 -25.50
CA LEU A 159 -7.69 -16.96 -24.69
C LEU A 159 -6.29 -16.75 -25.27
N ARG A 160 -5.63 -17.78 -25.80
CA ARG A 160 -4.30 -17.63 -26.43
C ARG A 160 -4.35 -16.71 -27.65
N VAL A 161 -5.36 -16.85 -28.50
CA VAL A 161 -5.53 -16.01 -29.69
C VAL A 161 -5.74 -14.55 -29.28
N LYS A 162 -6.64 -14.29 -28.33
CA LYS A 162 -6.88 -12.94 -27.81
C LYS A 162 -5.61 -12.36 -27.18
N LEU A 163 -4.92 -13.13 -26.34
CA LEU A 163 -3.70 -12.71 -25.64
C LEU A 163 -2.55 -12.36 -26.60
N LYS A 164 -2.40 -13.07 -27.71
CA LYS A 164 -1.42 -12.73 -28.76
C LYS A 164 -1.67 -11.34 -29.35
N ALA A 165 -2.93 -10.96 -29.54
CA ALA A 165 -3.28 -9.63 -30.03
C ALA A 165 -2.95 -8.57 -28.97
N VAL A 166 -3.31 -8.82 -27.71
CA VAL A 166 -3.04 -7.89 -26.61
C VAL A 166 -1.55 -7.69 -26.36
N ALA A 167 -0.72 -8.74 -26.52
CA ALA A 167 0.73 -8.65 -26.36
C ALA A 167 1.43 -7.76 -27.41
N GLN A 168 0.71 -7.30 -28.44
CA GLN A 168 1.20 -6.30 -29.41
C GLN A 168 0.77 -4.86 -29.06
N GLU A 169 -0.07 -4.68 -28.04
CA GLU A 169 -0.49 -3.36 -27.58
C GLU A 169 0.62 -2.68 -26.79
N GLU A 170 0.59 -1.35 -26.75
CA GLU A 170 1.43 -0.58 -25.84
C GLU A 170 0.89 -0.69 -24.42
N GLN A 171 1.78 -0.89 -23.45
CA GLN A 171 1.43 -0.87 -22.04
C GLN A 171 0.96 0.53 -21.64
N GLN A 172 -0.20 0.61 -20.99
CA GLN A 172 -0.80 1.87 -20.57
C GLN A 172 -0.54 2.21 -19.11
N TYR A 173 -0.38 1.19 -18.27
CA TYR A 173 -0.24 1.35 -16.82
C TYR A 173 0.94 0.57 -16.28
N TRP A 174 1.61 1.13 -15.27
CA TRP A 174 2.72 0.53 -14.56
C TRP A 174 2.31 0.34 -13.11
N TYR A 175 1.99 -0.91 -12.78
CA TYR A 175 1.72 -1.29 -11.41
C TYR A 175 2.96 -1.90 -10.78
N ASP A 176 3.01 -1.82 -9.45
CA ASP A 176 3.95 -2.62 -8.68
C ASP A 176 3.51 -4.09 -8.70
N HIS A 177 4.46 -5.01 -8.88
CA HIS A 177 4.26 -6.45 -8.90
C HIS A 177 3.00 -6.97 -9.66
N PRO A 178 2.79 -6.63 -10.95
CA PRO A 178 1.65 -7.15 -11.69
C PRO A 178 1.84 -8.64 -11.98
N ILE A 179 0.78 -9.42 -11.81
CA ILE A 179 0.71 -10.86 -12.05
C ILE A 179 0.67 -11.14 -13.56
N PRO A 180 1.70 -11.77 -14.13
CA PRO A 180 1.71 -12.13 -15.54
C PRO A 180 0.70 -13.25 -15.83
N ILE A 181 -0.02 -13.14 -16.95
CA ILE A 181 -0.91 -14.20 -17.38
C ILE A 181 -0.12 -15.49 -17.67
N GLY A 182 -0.63 -16.61 -17.16
CA GLY A 182 -0.05 -17.93 -17.39
C GLY A 182 1.05 -18.32 -16.40
N VAL A 183 1.19 -17.59 -15.29
CA VAL A 183 1.97 -18.04 -14.13
C VAL A 183 1.44 -19.38 -13.61
N ALA A 184 2.35 -20.25 -13.17
CA ALA A 184 2.01 -21.55 -12.60
C ALA A 184 1.18 -21.38 -11.31
N LEU A 185 0.24 -22.30 -11.07
CA LEU A 185 -0.73 -22.20 -9.97
C LEU A 185 -0.07 -22.05 -8.58
N ASP A 186 1.07 -22.69 -8.36
CA ASP A 186 1.85 -22.63 -7.11
C ASP A 186 2.51 -21.27 -6.86
N LYS A 187 2.62 -20.44 -7.90
CA LYS A 187 3.18 -19.08 -7.86
C LYS A 187 2.13 -18.02 -8.18
N ASN A 188 0.87 -18.42 -8.33
CA ASN A 188 -0.21 -17.51 -8.74
C ASN A 188 -0.87 -16.94 -7.49
N GLU A 189 -0.60 -15.66 -7.19
CA GLU A 189 -1.16 -14.96 -6.04
C GLU A 189 -2.70 -14.87 -6.08
N VAL A 190 -3.31 -14.86 -7.27
CA VAL A 190 -4.78 -14.98 -7.45
C VAL A 190 -5.32 -16.25 -6.78
N ILE A 191 -4.48 -17.26 -6.61
CA ILE A 191 -4.83 -18.52 -5.96
C ILE A 191 -4.33 -18.58 -4.52
N TYR A 192 -3.12 -18.09 -4.24
CA TYR A 192 -2.48 -18.16 -2.93
C TYR A 192 -3.28 -17.40 -1.85
N GLY A 193 -3.51 -16.10 -2.02
CA GLY A 193 -4.21 -15.27 -1.02
C GLY A 193 -5.63 -15.77 -0.73
N PRO A 194 -6.47 -16.04 -1.74
CA PRO A 194 -7.83 -16.54 -1.51
C PRO A 194 -7.85 -17.94 -0.88
N ARG A 195 -6.84 -18.78 -1.14
CA ARG A 195 -6.67 -20.06 -0.42
C ARG A 195 -6.36 -19.82 1.05
N GLY A 196 -5.42 -18.92 1.36
CA GLY A 196 -5.13 -18.55 2.74
C GLY A 196 -6.32 -17.97 3.49
N LEU A 197 -7.15 -17.14 2.82
CA LEU A 197 -8.41 -16.66 3.41
C LEU A 197 -9.42 -17.80 3.60
N ASN A 198 -9.54 -18.72 2.64
CA ASN A 198 -10.40 -19.91 2.77
C ASN A 198 -9.99 -20.76 3.97
N ASP A 199 -8.70 -21.04 4.12
CA ASP A 199 -8.16 -21.84 5.22
C ASP A 199 -8.34 -21.12 6.57
N ALA A 200 -8.16 -19.79 6.59
CA ALA A 200 -8.46 -18.98 7.75
C ALA A 200 -9.93 -19.09 8.16
N ILE A 201 -10.88 -19.11 7.21
CA ILE A 201 -12.31 -19.27 7.50
C ILE A 201 -12.61 -20.67 8.04
N ALA A 202 -11.97 -21.71 7.50
CA ALA A 202 -12.13 -23.08 8.00
C ALA A 202 -11.71 -23.17 9.48
N PHE A 203 -10.57 -22.56 9.83
CA PHE A 203 -10.10 -22.47 11.21
C PHE A 203 -11.11 -21.76 12.12
N GLU A 204 -11.67 -20.63 11.67
CA GLU A 204 -12.62 -19.85 12.48
C GLU A 204 -13.94 -20.59 12.72
N LYS A 205 -14.35 -21.45 11.78
CA LYS A 205 -15.51 -22.35 11.95
C LYS A 205 -15.22 -23.43 12.98
N GLU A 206 -14.07 -24.10 12.88
CA GLU A 206 -13.65 -25.13 13.84
C GLU A 206 -13.52 -24.55 15.26
N ARG A 207 -12.98 -23.33 15.36
CA ARG A 207 -12.86 -22.58 16.62
C ARG A 207 -14.22 -22.12 17.18
N GLY A 208 -15.26 -22.04 16.35
CA GLY A 208 -16.57 -21.52 16.72
C GLY A 208 -16.65 -19.99 16.79
N THR A 209 -15.66 -19.27 16.25
CA THR A 209 -15.69 -17.81 16.14
C THR A 209 -16.80 -17.34 15.22
N ILE A 210 -17.05 -18.10 14.15
CA ILE A 210 -18.11 -17.90 13.18
C ILE A 210 -18.92 -19.20 13.00
N PRO A 211 -20.19 -19.13 12.56
CA PRO A 211 -21.00 -20.33 12.31
C PRO A 211 -20.42 -21.27 11.24
N GLU A 212 -20.59 -22.59 11.41
CA GLU A 212 -20.07 -23.61 10.49
C GLU A 212 -20.55 -23.43 9.04
N GLN A 213 -21.82 -23.04 8.87
CA GLN A 213 -22.43 -22.81 7.57
C GLN A 213 -22.09 -21.45 6.93
N SER A 214 -21.29 -20.61 7.61
CA SER A 214 -20.96 -19.28 7.09
C SER A 214 -20.16 -19.37 5.79
N THR A 215 -20.45 -18.45 4.88
CA THR A 215 -19.64 -18.20 3.69
C THR A 215 -19.34 -16.71 3.65
N ILE A 216 -18.14 -16.35 3.20
CA ILE A 216 -17.69 -14.95 3.19
C ILE A 216 -17.76 -14.41 1.78
N THR A 217 -18.28 -13.19 1.66
CA THR A 217 -18.23 -12.45 0.41
C THR A 217 -16.85 -11.85 0.23
N PHE A 218 -16.22 -12.17 -0.90
CA PHE A 218 -14.88 -11.71 -1.23
C PHE A 218 -14.88 -10.99 -2.59
N VAL A 219 -14.56 -9.70 -2.59
CA VAL A 219 -14.60 -8.84 -3.77
C VAL A 219 -13.19 -8.59 -4.29
N LEU A 220 -12.98 -8.91 -5.56
CA LEU A 220 -11.72 -8.74 -6.28
C LEU A 220 -11.88 -7.60 -7.30
N SER A 221 -11.13 -6.52 -7.14
CA SER A 221 -10.92 -5.55 -8.22
C SER A 221 -9.83 -6.04 -9.15
N VAL A 222 -10.01 -5.90 -10.47
CA VAL A 222 -9.03 -6.35 -11.46
C VAL A 222 -8.59 -5.19 -12.32
N SER A 223 -7.36 -4.76 -12.10
CA SER A 223 -6.68 -3.75 -12.91
C SER A 223 -5.74 -4.43 -13.90
N VAL A 224 -5.57 -3.86 -15.08
CA VAL A 224 -4.74 -4.45 -16.14
C VAL A 224 -3.73 -3.45 -16.69
N THR A 225 -2.56 -3.92 -17.15
CA THR A 225 -1.55 -3.02 -17.72
C THR A 225 -1.78 -2.66 -19.20
N HIS A 226 -2.57 -3.46 -19.92
CA HIS A 226 -2.92 -3.25 -21.33
C HIS A 226 -4.43 -3.25 -21.49
N ARG A 227 -4.96 -2.34 -22.31
CA ARG A 227 -6.42 -2.16 -22.46
C ARG A 227 -7.11 -3.44 -22.94
N GLY A 228 -6.52 -4.17 -23.88
CA GLY A 228 -7.08 -5.40 -24.41
C GLY A 228 -7.26 -6.51 -23.35
N LEU A 229 -6.49 -6.46 -22.24
CA LEU A 229 -6.66 -7.42 -21.14
C LEU A 229 -8.01 -7.26 -20.44
N GLN A 230 -8.64 -6.08 -20.45
CA GLN A 230 -9.94 -5.84 -19.80
C GLN A 230 -11.01 -6.83 -20.27
N HIS A 231 -10.92 -7.27 -21.52
CA HIS A 231 -11.91 -8.16 -22.15
C HIS A 231 -11.67 -9.65 -21.87
N ILE A 232 -10.47 -10.02 -21.43
CA ILE A 232 -10.10 -11.42 -21.15
C ILE A 232 -9.82 -11.70 -19.68
N ALA A 233 -9.57 -10.67 -18.88
CA ALA A 233 -9.18 -10.79 -17.48
C ALA A 233 -10.17 -11.65 -16.68
N LYS A 234 -11.48 -11.38 -16.79
CA LYS A 234 -12.50 -12.14 -16.08
C LYS A 234 -12.51 -13.61 -16.50
N GLU A 235 -12.49 -13.89 -17.81
CA GLU A 235 -12.49 -15.26 -18.34
C GLU A 235 -11.25 -16.04 -17.88
N TYR A 236 -10.07 -15.42 -17.94
CA TYR A 236 -8.82 -15.97 -17.44
C TYR A 236 -8.90 -16.30 -15.94
N LEU A 237 -9.34 -15.36 -15.11
CA LEU A 237 -9.42 -15.55 -13.66
C LEU A 237 -10.42 -16.66 -13.30
N GLU A 238 -11.56 -16.73 -13.98
CA GLU A 238 -12.51 -17.83 -13.78
C GLU A 238 -11.92 -19.20 -14.15
N GLU A 239 -11.11 -19.29 -15.22
CA GLU A 239 -10.39 -20.53 -15.55
C GLU A 239 -9.38 -20.91 -14.46
N GLU A 240 -8.58 -19.97 -13.97
CA GLU A 240 -7.57 -20.22 -12.94
C GLU A 240 -8.20 -20.65 -11.61
N LEU A 241 -9.25 -19.96 -11.16
CA LEU A 241 -9.99 -20.31 -9.95
C LEU A 241 -10.62 -21.71 -10.05
N LYS A 242 -11.14 -22.09 -11.23
CA LYS A 242 -11.66 -23.45 -11.46
C LYS A 242 -10.55 -24.50 -11.44
N LYS A 243 -9.40 -24.22 -12.07
CA LYS A 243 -8.23 -25.13 -12.04
C LYS A 243 -7.73 -25.37 -10.61
N ALA A 244 -7.82 -24.34 -9.76
CA ALA A 244 -7.42 -24.41 -8.36
C ALA A 244 -8.38 -25.23 -7.46
N GLY A 245 -9.53 -25.66 -7.99
CA GLY A 245 -10.56 -26.42 -7.26
C GLY A 245 -11.66 -25.56 -6.61
N GLY A 246 -11.63 -24.25 -6.81
CA GLY A 246 -12.52 -23.30 -6.12
C GLY A 246 -12.20 -23.15 -4.62
N PHE A 247 -13.03 -22.37 -3.93
CA PHE A 247 -12.89 -22.07 -2.51
C PHE A 247 -14.25 -22.25 -1.82
N GLU A 248 -14.40 -23.31 -1.03
CA GLU A 248 -15.69 -23.73 -0.46
C GLU A 248 -16.28 -22.75 0.56
N HIS A 249 -15.47 -21.85 1.11
CA HIS A 249 -15.91 -20.89 2.11
C HIS A 249 -16.06 -19.46 1.56
N LEU A 250 -15.79 -19.25 0.27
CA LEU A 250 -15.78 -17.93 -0.36
C LEU A 250 -16.82 -17.80 -1.48
N ASN A 251 -17.55 -16.69 -1.45
CA ASN A 251 -18.34 -16.19 -2.57
C ASN A 251 -17.54 -15.08 -3.26
N VAL A 252 -16.86 -15.44 -4.35
CA VAL A 252 -15.93 -14.54 -5.05
C VAL A 252 -16.64 -13.71 -6.11
N TYR A 253 -16.48 -12.38 -6.05
CA TYR A 253 -17.01 -11.43 -7.01
C TYR A 253 -15.87 -10.66 -7.68
N ILE A 254 -15.80 -10.70 -9.02
CA ILE A 254 -14.74 -10.08 -9.80
C ILE A 254 -15.27 -8.81 -10.48
N PHE A 255 -14.61 -7.68 -10.25
CA PHE A 255 -14.91 -6.38 -10.85
C PHE A 255 -13.75 -5.89 -11.70
N THR A 256 -13.98 -5.84 -13.02
CA THR A 256 -13.11 -5.17 -13.99
C THR A 256 -13.59 -3.73 -14.23
N GLU A 257 -12.80 -2.91 -14.93
CA GLU A 257 -13.21 -1.53 -15.31
C GLU A 257 -14.55 -1.52 -16.08
N THR A 258 -14.76 -2.50 -16.97
CA THR A 258 -16.05 -2.68 -17.66
C THR A 258 -17.19 -2.96 -16.67
N SER A 259 -16.92 -3.72 -15.60
CA SER A 259 -17.93 -4.06 -14.60
C SER A 259 -18.30 -2.85 -13.74
N THR A 260 -17.30 -2.03 -13.34
CA THR A 260 -17.55 -0.83 -12.55
C THR A 260 -18.24 0.26 -13.36
N THR A 261 -17.89 0.41 -14.64
CA THR A 261 -18.57 1.32 -15.58
C THR A 261 -20.05 0.98 -15.68
N ARG A 262 -20.39 -0.30 -15.86
CA ARG A 262 -21.79 -0.76 -15.89
C ARG A 262 -22.51 -0.51 -14.57
N LEU A 263 -21.86 -0.70 -13.43
CA LEU A 263 -22.43 -0.38 -12.12
C LEU A 263 -22.76 1.12 -12.01
N ILE A 264 -21.93 2.00 -12.56
CA ILE A 264 -22.21 3.44 -12.61
C ILE A 264 -23.42 3.70 -13.52
N GLU A 265 -23.36 3.27 -14.78
CA GLU A 265 -24.35 3.59 -15.81
C GLU A 265 -25.73 2.98 -15.53
N GLU A 266 -25.77 1.74 -15.04
CA GLU A 266 -27.02 0.98 -14.86
C GLU A 266 -27.64 1.20 -13.47
N ILE A 267 -26.85 1.60 -12.45
CA ILE A 267 -27.31 1.66 -11.06
C ILE A 267 -27.07 3.04 -10.44
N LEU A 268 -25.82 3.47 -10.30
CA LEU A 268 -25.50 4.66 -9.49
C LEU A 268 -25.95 5.96 -10.13
N ALA A 269 -25.71 6.17 -11.42
CA ALA A 269 -26.12 7.39 -12.12
C ALA A 269 -27.65 7.54 -12.18
N PRO A 270 -28.43 6.49 -12.52
CA PRO A 270 -29.89 6.54 -12.40
C PRO A 270 -30.38 6.82 -10.97
N ALA A 271 -29.74 6.23 -9.96
CA ALA A 271 -30.09 6.48 -8.56
C ALA A 271 -29.78 7.93 -8.15
N ALA A 272 -28.64 8.47 -8.55
CA ALA A 272 -28.25 9.86 -8.29
C ALA A 272 -29.23 10.84 -8.94
N ALA A 273 -29.61 10.62 -10.20
CA ALA A 273 -30.62 11.42 -10.88
C ALA A 273 -31.97 11.36 -10.16
N ARG A 274 -32.39 10.17 -9.72
CA ARG A 274 -33.70 9.95 -9.09
C ARG A 274 -33.81 10.49 -7.66
N PHE A 275 -32.75 10.38 -6.86
CA PHE A 275 -32.78 10.67 -5.42
C PHE A 275 -32.05 11.96 -5.02
N LEU A 276 -31.05 12.38 -5.81
CA LEU A 276 -30.26 13.59 -5.56
C LEU A 276 -30.55 14.70 -6.57
N GLY A 277 -31.26 14.39 -7.67
CA GLY A 277 -31.58 15.37 -8.72
C GLY A 277 -30.36 15.82 -9.53
N THR A 278 -29.27 15.06 -9.52
CA THR A 278 -28.06 15.33 -10.31
C THR A 278 -27.94 14.35 -11.46
N GLU A 279 -27.80 14.86 -12.68
CA GLU A 279 -27.46 14.06 -13.86
C GLU A 279 -25.94 13.95 -14.07
N ASP A 280 -25.14 14.74 -13.31
CA ASP A 280 -23.69 14.66 -13.36
C ASP A 280 -23.19 13.44 -12.59
N SER A 281 -22.65 12.47 -13.34
CA SER A 281 -22.04 11.24 -12.84
C SER A 281 -20.52 11.24 -12.94
N THR A 282 -19.88 12.34 -13.34
CA THR A 282 -18.42 12.38 -13.59
C THR A 282 -17.62 11.95 -12.36
N GLY A 283 -17.93 12.51 -11.18
CA GLY A 283 -17.27 12.12 -9.93
C GLY A 283 -17.49 10.66 -9.50
N LEU A 284 -18.50 9.95 -10.05
CA LEU A 284 -18.66 8.52 -9.80
C LEU A 284 -17.58 7.70 -10.50
N HIS A 285 -17.14 8.12 -11.68
CA HIS A 285 -16.07 7.44 -12.41
C HIS A 285 -14.71 7.60 -11.74
N ASP A 286 -14.50 8.65 -10.93
CA ASP A 286 -13.28 8.82 -10.15
C ASP A 286 -13.21 7.87 -8.95
N VAL A 287 -14.38 7.44 -8.44
CA VAL A 287 -14.49 6.58 -7.25
C VAL A 287 -14.69 5.10 -7.61
N PHE A 288 -15.56 4.81 -8.59
CA PHE A 288 -15.91 3.45 -9.01
C PHE A 288 -15.14 3.05 -10.29
N GLY A 289 -13.82 2.98 -10.16
CA GLY A 289 -12.91 2.51 -11.20
C GLY A 289 -11.75 1.70 -10.63
N VAL A 290 -11.13 0.87 -11.45
CA VAL A 290 -10.04 -0.04 -11.05
C VAL A 290 -8.80 0.12 -11.91
N ASP A 291 -8.92 0.52 -13.19
CA ASP A 291 -7.77 0.81 -14.06
C ASP A 291 -7.32 2.26 -13.92
N GLY A 292 -6.01 2.51 -13.86
CA GLY A 292 -5.46 3.87 -13.82
C GLY A 292 -4.28 4.03 -12.87
N GLU A 293 -4.19 5.18 -12.24
CA GLU A 293 -3.26 5.42 -11.13
C GLU A 293 -3.49 4.41 -10.01
N TYR A 294 -2.41 4.02 -9.31
CA TYR A 294 -2.44 2.94 -8.33
C TYR A 294 -3.53 3.13 -7.26
N GLY A 295 -3.78 4.37 -6.81
CA GLY A 295 -4.80 4.65 -5.79
C GLY A 295 -6.25 4.35 -6.20
N ARG A 296 -6.54 4.22 -7.50
CA ARG A 296 -7.91 4.10 -8.03
C ARG A 296 -8.59 2.80 -7.61
N HIS A 297 -7.91 1.65 -7.72
CA HIS A 297 -8.47 0.38 -7.26
C HIS A 297 -8.72 0.40 -5.74
N TYR A 298 -7.84 1.02 -4.96
CA TYR A 298 -7.99 1.11 -3.51
C TYR A 298 -9.21 1.95 -3.13
N THR A 299 -9.45 3.05 -3.84
CA THR A 299 -10.68 3.86 -3.71
C THR A 299 -11.93 3.04 -4.00
N PHE A 300 -11.94 2.25 -5.08
CA PHE A 300 -13.06 1.35 -5.40
C PHE A 300 -13.30 0.31 -4.30
N LEU A 301 -12.25 -0.36 -3.79
CA LEU A 301 -12.37 -1.38 -2.74
C LEU A 301 -12.92 -0.83 -1.41
N LYS A 302 -12.67 0.45 -1.11
CA LYS A 302 -13.36 1.16 -0.02
C LYS A 302 -14.82 1.40 -0.38
N ALA A 303 -15.07 2.02 -1.53
CA ALA A 303 -16.39 2.49 -1.95
C ALA A 303 -17.42 1.36 -2.16
N ILE A 304 -16.97 0.20 -2.65
CA ILE A 304 -17.84 -0.95 -2.92
C ILE A 304 -18.53 -1.45 -1.65
N ALA A 305 -17.94 -1.27 -0.47
CA ALA A 305 -18.57 -1.63 0.81
C ALA A 305 -19.82 -0.79 1.11
N ALA A 306 -19.79 0.50 0.80
CA ALA A 306 -20.95 1.38 0.96
C ALA A 306 -22.05 1.04 -0.05
N PHE A 307 -21.68 0.65 -1.27
CA PHE A 307 -22.62 0.12 -2.27
C PHE A 307 -23.24 -1.20 -1.79
N TRP A 308 -22.42 -2.15 -1.34
CA TRP A 308 -22.86 -3.47 -0.89
C TRP A 308 -23.85 -3.37 0.26
N GLN A 309 -23.57 -2.50 1.24
CA GLN A 309 -24.46 -2.27 2.37
C GLN A 309 -25.84 -1.77 1.94
N VAL A 310 -25.92 -0.91 0.92
CA VAL A 310 -27.19 -0.32 0.50
C VAL A 310 -27.99 -1.28 -0.39
N PHE A 311 -27.33 -1.94 -1.33
CA PHE A 311 -28.02 -2.65 -2.42
C PHE A 311 -28.06 -4.17 -2.27
N ILE A 312 -27.17 -4.76 -1.46
CA ILE A 312 -27.01 -6.22 -1.39
C ILE A 312 -27.27 -6.74 0.02
N ASP A 313 -26.53 -6.26 1.02
CA ASP A 313 -26.67 -6.72 2.40
C ASP A 313 -26.48 -5.57 3.41
N PRO A 314 -27.57 -5.05 4.04
CA PRO A 314 -27.48 -3.99 5.05
C PRO A 314 -26.76 -4.41 6.33
N GLY A 315 -26.45 -5.71 6.50
CA GLY A 315 -25.63 -6.24 7.58
C GLY A 315 -24.14 -5.91 7.45
N ILE A 316 -23.65 -5.50 6.27
CA ILE A 316 -22.25 -5.08 6.10
C ILE A 316 -21.99 -3.80 6.88
N ARG A 317 -20.92 -3.75 7.66
CA ARG A 317 -20.57 -2.62 8.53
C ARG A 317 -19.15 -2.12 8.32
N GLY A 318 -18.29 -2.94 7.74
CA GLY A 318 -16.94 -2.55 7.34
C GLY A 318 -16.46 -3.30 6.10
N THR A 319 -15.33 -2.87 5.58
CA THR A 319 -14.54 -3.60 4.60
C THR A 319 -13.15 -3.85 5.15
N PHE A 320 -12.53 -4.95 4.74
CA PHE A 320 -11.15 -5.28 5.06
C PHE A 320 -10.44 -5.76 3.80
N LYS A 321 -9.41 -5.04 3.36
CA LYS A 321 -8.56 -5.39 2.22
C LYS A 321 -7.44 -6.29 2.70
N ILE A 322 -7.21 -7.39 1.98
CA ILE A 322 -5.99 -8.21 2.07
C ILE A 322 -5.19 -8.07 0.77
N ASP A 323 -3.87 -8.20 0.84
CA ASP A 323 -3.09 -8.43 -0.38
C ASP A 323 -3.07 -9.93 -0.72
N LEU A 324 -2.88 -10.26 -1.99
CA LEU A 324 -3.00 -11.64 -2.47
C LEU A 324 -1.77 -12.51 -2.17
N ASP A 325 -0.68 -11.89 -1.75
CA ASP A 325 0.52 -12.51 -1.21
C ASP A 325 0.49 -12.63 0.33
N GLN A 326 -0.59 -12.17 0.98
CA GLN A 326 -0.75 -12.19 2.44
C GLN A 326 -1.78 -13.24 2.86
N VAL A 327 -1.51 -13.88 4.00
CA VAL A 327 -2.40 -14.87 4.63
C VAL A 327 -2.49 -14.62 6.13
N PHE A 328 -3.53 -15.14 6.79
CA PHE A 328 -3.66 -15.07 8.25
C PHE A 328 -3.04 -16.31 8.90
N PRO A 329 -1.94 -16.18 9.68
CA PRO A 329 -1.36 -17.30 10.42
C PRO A 329 -2.18 -17.57 11.69
N GLN A 330 -3.34 -18.21 11.52
CA GLN A 330 -4.37 -18.30 12.56
C GLN A 330 -3.89 -19.02 13.83
N THR A 331 -3.15 -20.12 13.66
CA THR A 331 -2.59 -20.89 14.78
C THR A 331 -1.68 -20.01 15.63
N GLU A 332 -0.73 -19.34 15.00
CA GLU A 332 0.25 -18.48 15.65
C GLU A 332 -0.39 -17.23 16.25
N LEU A 333 -1.43 -16.68 15.60
CA LEU A 333 -2.21 -15.56 16.14
C LEU A 333 -2.86 -15.95 17.48
N VAL A 334 -3.53 -17.10 17.52
CA VAL A 334 -4.11 -17.61 18.76
C VAL A 334 -3.04 -17.88 19.81
N GLU A 335 -1.92 -18.52 19.45
CA GLU A 335 -0.86 -18.88 20.38
C GLU A 335 -0.12 -17.66 20.96
N GLN A 336 0.17 -16.64 20.14
CA GLN A 336 1.07 -15.55 20.51
C GLN A 336 0.34 -14.23 20.85
N ALA A 337 -0.85 -14.01 20.29
CA ALA A 337 -1.70 -12.83 20.53
C ALA A 337 -2.97 -13.16 21.33
N GLY A 338 -3.30 -14.44 21.51
CA GLY A 338 -4.46 -14.89 22.31
C GLY A 338 -5.79 -14.85 21.57
N ALA A 339 -5.81 -14.43 20.31
CA ALA A 339 -7.01 -14.29 19.49
C ALA A 339 -6.71 -14.61 18.03
N SER A 340 -7.68 -15.17 17.33
CA SER A 340 -7.63 -15.35 15.88
C SER A 340 -7.82 -14.02 15.15
N ALA A 341 -7.56 -13.99 13.83
CA ALA A 341 -7.76 -12.78 13.02
C ALA A 341 -9.22 -12.26 13.14
N PHE A 342 -10.21 -13.14 13.15
CA PHE A 342 -11.61 -12.74 13.21
C PHE A 342 -12.01 -12.28 14.62
N GLU A 343 -11.42 -12.85 15.66
CA GLU A 343 -11.58 -12.36 17.03
C GLU A 343 -11.02 -10.94 17.18
N HIS A 344 -9.88 -10.63 16.53
CA HIS A 344 -9.33 -9.27 16.53
C HIS A 344 -10.26 -8.24 15.86
N PHE A 345 -11.03 -8.60 14.83
CA PHE A 345 -12.02 -7.69 14.24
C PHE A 345 -13.16 -7.32 15.19
N LYS A 346 -13.40 -8.12 16.23
CA LYS A 346 -14.48 -7.89 17.21
C LYS A 346 -14.08 -6.91 18.32
N THR A 347 -12.89 -6.34 18.25
CA THR A 347 -12.41 -5.35 19.23
C THR A 347 -13.33 -4.12 19.32
N PRO A 348 -13.65 -3.65 20.54
CA PRO A 348 -14.38 -2.39 20.71
C PRO A 348 -13.56 -1.16 20.37
N LEU A 349 -12.26 -1.30 20.10
CA LEU A 349 -11.42 -0.20 19.63
C LEU A 349 -11.73 0.21 18.18
N TRP A 350 -12.18 -0.73 17.34
CA TRP A 350 -12.55 -0.40 15.97
C TRP A 350 -13.90 0.31 15.95
N GLY A 351 -13.88 1.61 15.63
CA GLY A 351 -15.00 2.53 15.75
C GLY A 351 -15.06 3.31 17.07
N ALA A 352 -14.03 3.22 17.91
CA ALA A 352 -13.94 4.00 19.15
C ALA A 352 -13.59 5.47 18.91
N ALA A 353 -13.69 6.28 19.96
CA ALA A 353 -13.19 7.65 20.00
C ALA A 353 -12.08 7.78 21.07
N GLY A 354 -11.11 8.65 20.81
CA GLY A 354 -9.97 8.86 21.69
C GLY A 354 -9.39 10.28 21.59
N ILE A 355 -8.33 10.49 22.34
CA ILE A 355 -7.51 11.72 22.33
C ILE A 355 -6.07 11.31 22.05
N ASP A 356 -5.45 11.94 21.05
CA ASP A 356 -4.05 11.69 20.71
C ASP A 356 -3.06 12.40 21.65
N HIS A 357 -1.77 12.16 21.43
CA HIS A 357 -0.69 12.78 22.20
C HIS A 357 -0.74 14.33 22.21
N TRP A 358 -1.31 14.95 21.17
CA TRP A 358 -1.42 16.40 21.04
C TRP A 358 -2.69 16.97 21.67
N GLY A 359 -3.52 16.13 22.30
CA GLY A 359 -4.81 16.54 22.85
C GLY A 359 -5.92 16.66 21.81
N THR A 360 -5.70 16.15 20.59
CA THR A 360 -6.67 16.20 19.50
C THR A 360 -7.62 15.02 19.58
N ALA A 361 -8.92 15.28 19.41
CA ALA A 361 -9.92 14.22 19.33
C ALA A 361 -9.76 13.42 18.03
N VAL A 362 -9.75 12.09 18.15
CA VAL A 362 -9.60 11.16 17.02
C VAL A 362 -10.71 10.09 17.03
N ASP A 363 -11.13 9.67 15.84
CA ASP A 363 -12.03 8.53 15.64
C ASP A 363 -11.22 7.34 15.08
N LEU A 364 -11.29 6.19 15.74
CA LEU A 364 -10.62 4.96 15.33
C LEU A 364 -11.45 4.19 14.30
N GLY A 365 -11.80 4.84 13.19
CA GLY A 365 -12.66 4.29 12.14
C GLY A 365 -12.01 3.19 11.28
N MET A 366 -10.69 3.05 11.37
CA MET A 366 -9.90 2.09 10.61
C MET A 366 -9.23 1.08 11.54
N ILE A 367 -8.92 -0.09 10.98
CA ILE A 367 -8.14 -1.15 11.62
C ILE A 367 -7.07 -1.62 10.63
N ALA A 368 -5.90 -1.99 11.12
CA ALA A 368 -4.80 -2.48 10.28
C ALA A 368 -4.10 -3.66 10.95
N GLY A 369 -3.75 -4.68 10.18
CA GLY A 369 -2.91 -5.78 10.62
C GLY A 369 -1.43 -5.44 10.48
N ALA A 370 -0.59 -6.19 11.19
CA ALA A 370 0.86 -6.14 11.06
C ALA A 370 1.33 -7.23 10.09
N LEU A 371 2.48 -7.02 9.46
CA LEU A 371 3.11 -7.98 8.57
C LEU A 371 4.30 -8.64 9.26
N VAL A 372 4.51 -9.91 8.94
CA VAL A 372 5.67 -10.71 9.33
C VAL A 372 5.97 -11.65 8.16
N ASN A 373 7.25 -11.85 7.86
CA ASN A 373 7.64 -12.78 6.79
C ASN A 373 7.29 -14.21 7.21
N GLU A 374 6.85 -15.04 6.26
CA GLU A 374 6.52 -16.46 6.52
C GLU A 374 7.67 -17.21 7.21
N SER A 375 8.91 -16.96 6.80
CA SER A 375 10.11 -17.55 7.39
C SER A 375 10.39 -17.11 8.84
N ASP A 376 9.84 -15.97 9.27
CA ASP A 376 10.03 -15.40 10.59
C ASP A 376 8.90 -15.78 11.58
N ILE A 377 7.75 -16.28 11.08
CA ILE A 377 6.59 -16.67 11.90
C ILE A 377 6.94 -17.73 12.94
N ALA A 378 7.78 -18.70 12.55
CA ALA A 378 8.25 -19.77 13.43
C ALA A 378 9.02 -19.26 14.67
N ASP A 379 9.63 -18.07 14.56
CA ASP A 379 10.31 -17.44 15.69
C ASP A 379 9.34 -16.60 16.52
N SER A 380 8.55 -15.72 15.87
CA SER A 380 7.55 -14.87 16.53
C SER A 380 6.78 -14.02 15.51
N LEU A 381 5.47 -13.84 15.71
CA LEU A 381 4.64 -12.89 14.95
C LEU A 381 5.08 -11.43 15.09
N PHE A 382 5.76 -11.12 16.19
CA PHE A 382 6.29 -9.79 16.48
C PHE A 382 7.75 -9.64 16.05
N ARG A 383 8.12 -10.31 14.96
CA ARG A 383 9.42 -10.14 14.32
C ARG A 383 9.24 -9.16 13.16
N PRO A 384 9.90 -7.99 13.18
CA PRO A 384 9.73 -6.98 12.16
C PRO A 384 10.20 -7.50 10.80
N ASP A 385 9.35 -7.33 9.79
CA ASP A 385 9.63 -7.60 8.38
C ASP A 385 10.67 -6.61 7.82
N VAL A 386 10.55 -5.34 8.22
CA VAL A 386 11.53 -4.28 7.96
C VAL A 386 12.22 -3.89 9.26
N ARG A 387 13.53 -4.05 9.31
CA ARG A 387 14.38 -3.77 10.48
C ARG A 387 15.13 -2.46 10.34
N PHE A 388 15.65 -1.97 11.46
CA PHE A 388 16.64 -0.90 11.43
C PHE A 388 17.82 -1.26 10.51
N PRO A 389 18.32 -0.28 9.73
CA PRO A 389 19.45 -0.51 8.85
C PRO A 389 20.71 -0.86 9.65
N ALA A 390 21.27 -2.04 9.40
CA ALA A 390 22.52 -2.47 10.02
C ALA A 390 23.78 -1.94 9.30
N ASN A 391 23.62 -1.48 8.05
CA ASN A 391 24.71 -0.99 7.23
C ASN A 391 24.73 0.55 7.22
N PRO A 392 25.91 1.18 7.05
CA PRO A 392 25.99 2.62 6.85
C PRO A 392 25.31 3.03 5.53
N PRO A 393 24.80 4.27 5.43
CA PRO A 393 24.13 4.76 4.23
C PRO A 393 25.06 4.73 3.02
N ARG A 394 24.46 4.52 1.84
CA ARG A 394 25.12 4.44 0.53
C ARG A 394 24.34 5.23 -0.52
N GLY A 395 25.07 5.91 -1.40
CA GLY A 395 24.47 6.59 -2.56
C GLY A 395 23.46 7.66 -2.14
N ASP A 396 22.23 7.51 -2.61
CA ASP A 396 21.09 8.38 -2.31
C ASP A 396 20.64 8.34 -0.84
N GLU A 397 21.01 7.31 -0.09
CA GLU A 397 20.71 7.21 1.35
C GLU A 397 21.40 8.32 2.18
N TYR A 398 22.43 8.99 1.65
CA TYR A 398 23.00 10.19 2.28
C TYR A 398 22.07 11.40 2.21
N ILE A 399 21.13 11.43 1.27
CA ILE A 399 20.10 12.48 1.18
C ILE A 399 18.85 12.04 1.94
N PHE A 400 18.36 10.82 1.70
CA PHE A 400 17.17 10.28 2.33
C PHE A 400 17.30 8.76 2.55
N PHE A 401 17.41 8.33 3.81
CA PHE A 401 17.60 6.92 4.14
C PHE A 401 16.28 6.24 4.46
N SER A 402 15.49 5.94 3.43
CA SER A 402 14.11 5.41 3.54
C SER A 402 13.97 4.17 4.43
N ALA A 403 14.99 3.32 4.53
CA ALA A 403 15.00 2.13 5.39
C ALA A 403 14.92 2.48 6.89
N LEU A 404 15.49 3.61 7.31
CA LEU A 404 15.49 4.02 8.72
C LEU A 404 14.07 4.34 9.23
N PRO A 405 13.29 5.27 8.64
CA PRO A 405 11.95 5.57 9.13
C PRO A 405 10.99 4.39 8.94
N GLN A 406 11.19 3.54 7.93
CA GLN A 406 10.42 2.29 7.79
C GLN A 406 10.70 1.34 8.95
N GLY A 407 11.97 1.05 9.27
CA GLY A 407 12.33 0.19 10.40
C GLY A 407 11.86 0.73 11.76
N VAL A 408 12.03 2.04 12.00
CA VAL A 408 11.52 2.72 13.20
C VAL A 408 10.01 2.54 13.31
N SER A 409 9.27 2.80 12.23
CA SER A 409 7.81 2.70 12.23
C SER A 409 7.32 1.25 12.38
N THR A 410 7.95 0.28 11.73
CA THR A 410 7.60 -1.14 11.87
C THR A 410 7.78 -1.60 13.31
N GLU A 411 8.94 -1.32 13.93
CA GLU A 411 9.20 -1.75 15.30
C GLU A 411 8.37 -0.98 16.34
N ALA A 412 8.19 0.33 16.16
CA ALA A 412 7.40 1.14 17.08
C ALA A 412 5.90 0.88 16.95
N GLU A 413 5.37 0.80 15.74
CA GLU A 413 3.93 0.69 15.51
C GLU A 413 3.51 -0.79 15.36
N MET A 414 4.04 -1.51 14.37
CA MET A 414 3.54 -2.84 14.01
C MET A 414 3.85 -3.90 15.05
N MET A 415 4.99 -3.79 15.74
CA MET A 415 5.43 -4.75 16.75
C MET A 415 4.93 -4.43 18.17
N THR A 416 4.09 -3.39 18.34
CA THR A 416 3.53 -3.04 19.65
C THR A 416 2.71 -4.19 20.20
N ARG A 417 3.02 -4.58 21.45
CA ARG A 417 2.28 -5.59 22.19
C ARG A 417 1.42 -4.92 23.25
N TYR A 418 0.13 -5.19 23.21
CA TYR A 418 -0.81 -4.78 24.25
C TYR A 418 -0.77 -5.79 25.38
N ARG A 419 0.11 -5.56 26.36
CA ARG A 419 0.31 -6.37 27.58
C ARG A 419 0.29 -5.45 28.80
N ASP A 420 0.20 -6.03 30.00
CA ASP A 420 0.14 -5.31 31.29
C ASP A 420 1.11 -4.11 31.34
N GLY A 421 0.56 -2.90 31.20
CA GLY A 421 1.30 -1.67 30.96
C GLY A 421 0.34 -0.52 30.63
N SER A 422 0.86 0.61 30.17
CA SER A 422 0.04 1.76 29.74
C SER A 422 -0.73 1.45 28.45
N LEU A 423 -0.07 0.84 27.46
CA LEU A 423 -0.67 0.35 26.23
C LEU A 423 -1.33 -1.02 26.46
N ASP A 424 -2.56 -1.01 26.93
CA ASP A 424 -3.32 -2.22 27.31
C ASP A 424 -4.29 -2.70 26.22
N GLY A 425 -4.43 -1.97 25.12
CA GLY A 425 -5.35 -2.32 24.04
C GLY A 425 -6.82 -2.18 24.44
N SER A 426 -7.13 -1.42 25.49
CA SER A 426 -8.50 -1.16 25.95
C SER A 426 -8.74 0.28 26.36
N HIS A 427 -7.87 0.85 27.20
CA HIS A 427 -7.88 2.26 27.62
C HIS A 427 -6.87 3.07 26.83
N GLN A 428 -5.78 2.45 26.38
CA GLN A 428 -4.82 3.09 25.48
C GLN A 428 -4.42 2.15 24.35
N CYS A 429 -4.27 2.72 23.16
CA CYS A 429 -3.73 2.03 22.01
C CYS A 429 -2.75 2.94 21.27
N ILE A 430 -2.07 2.41 20.26
CA ILE A 430 -1.27 3.24 19.35
C ILE A 430 -2.06 3.55 18.07
N GLN A 431 -1.98 4.79 17.60
CA GLN A 431 -2.35 5.11 16.23
C GLN A 431 -1.26 4.61 15.29
N ARG A 432 -1.67 4.10 14.13
CA ARG A 432 -0.74 3.70 13.07
C ARG A 432 -0.82 4.70 11.95
N VAL A 433 0.33 5.29 11.60
CA VAL A 433 0.46 6.15 10.43
C VAL A 433 1.00 5.34 9.27
N HIS A 434 1.88 4.37 9.55
CA HIS A 434 2.31 3.42 8.56
C HIS A 434 1.28 2.30 8.41
N VAL A 435 0.48 2.41 7.37
CA VAL A 435 -0.46 1.39 6.94
C VAL A 435 0.08 0.80 5.64
N THR A 436 0.35 -0.49 5.65
CA THR A 436 0.73 -1.24 4.46
C THR A 436 -0.38 -1.15 3.41
N GLY A 437 -0.04 -1.17 2.12
CA GLY A 437 -1.00 -1.04 1.02
C GLY A 437 -2.16 -2.06 1.08
N GLY A 438 -1.97 -3.20 1.76
CA GLY A 438 -3.02 -4.12 2.19
C GLY A 438 -3.07 -4.41 3.68
N THR A 439 -3.98 -5.30 4.04
CA THR A 439 -4.31 -5.70 5.43
C THR A 439 -4.80 -4.51 6.28
N ASN A 440 -5.77 -3.77 5.75
CA ASN A 440 -6.45 -2.70 6.47
C ASN A 440 -7.95 -2.69 6.18
N GLY A 441 -8.72 -2.14 7.11
CA GLY A 441 -10.16 -2.03 6.98
C GLY A 441 -10.71 -0.71 7.50
N ILE A 442 -11.89 -0.37 7.04
CA ILE A 442 -12.62 0.84 7.42
C ILE A 442 -14.10 0.51 7.66
N LEU A 443 -14.69 1.08 8.71
CA LEU A 443 -16.13 0.98 8.93
C LEU A 443 -16.88 1.84 7.90
N VAL A 444 -17.99 1.33 7.37
CA VAL A 444 -18.81 2.04 6.36
C VAL A 444 -19.28 3.40 6.88
N ASN A 445 -19.58 3.52 8.17
CA ASN A 445 -19.94 4.81 8.77
C ASN A 445 -18.76 5.79 8.78
N SER A 446 -17.56 5.33 9.08
CA SER A 446 -16.34 6.15 9.03
C SER A 446 -16.01 6.55 7.59
N LEU A 447 -16.13 5.62 6.64
CA LEU A 447 -15.99 5.89 5.21
C LEU A 447 -16.94 7.01 4.75
N ARG A 448 -18.22 6.95 5.13
CA ARG A 448 -19.21 7.99 4.79
C ARG A 448 -18.94 9.34 5.46
N LYS A 449 -18.47 9.32 6.71
CA LYS A 449 -18.19 10.52 7.51
C LYS A 449 -16.98 11.27 6.97
N TYR A 450 -15.88 10.56 6.75
CA TYR A 450 -14.59 11.16 6.44
C TYR A 450 -14.30 11.25 4.95
N ARG A 451 -14.88 10.36 4.13
CA ARG A 451 -14.64 10.27 2.68
C ARG A 451 -13.13 10.29 2.34
N PRO A 452 -12.32 9.45 3.01
CA PRO A 452 -10.87 9.41 2.82
C PRO A 452 -10.48 8.81 1.47
#